data_AF-A0A0W1L6G5-F1
#
_entry.id   AF-A0A0W1L6G5-F1
#
_cell.length_a   1.000
_cell.length_b   1.000
_cell.length_c   1.000
_cell.angle_alpha   90.00
_cell.angle_beta   90.00
_cell.angle_gamma   90.00
#
_symmetry.space_group_name_H-M   'P 1'
#
loop_
_entity.id
_entity.type
_entity.pdbx_description
1 polymer ?
#
loop_
_entity_poly.entity_id
_entity_poly.type
_entity_poly.pdbx_seq_one_letter_code
_entity_poly.pdbx_strand_id
1 'polypeptide(L)'
;MSGYMRIYNFIEQSFFFTLTRKIIGNLSFVFAFQAITLIWLYNSLTAQASNTGLFWLLTVVIIAGFIFTVFYMRFLIVRPVKAMRDTLTQINYQDANLAAKLPQFTYDEFREISEQYNVFTTHLSELLATTYQSAQASAQSNSDVTHSMQQTATLSEQQINFSQTITSASNQITDSLQAIVSNTDSVHEVNSEHLGFVNHSANELTELVTQVKAIGQVLGKFSETITGLKQNSENIRSILKMVEEFSDQTNLLALNAAIEAARAGEAGRGFAVVADEVRTLSVKVSDATRQISDFINQMDSLVGQTNKESEQLMSYSNHAEDTISKTSHGFTQRLIEFEQNQQQLQQIVSAVHLLEETQNQTHQSVEQIVELGSQAKAQIDIALADCQQSQQLSEQTQHQLKRFV
;
A
#
# COMPACT_ATOMS: atom_id res chain seq x y z
N MET A 1 -37.67 -2.14 78.91
CA MET A 1 -36.89 -2.82 79.97
C MET A 1 -37.22 -2.17 81.30
N SER A 2 -37.69 -2.96 82.27
CA SER A 2 -38.03 -2.48 83.63
C SER A 2 -36.80 -1.88 84.33
N GLY A 3 -37.01 -0.91 85.24
CA GLY A 3 -35.92 -0.26 86.00
C GLY A 3 -34.99 -1.26 86.70
N TYR A 4 -35.52 -2.39 87.15
CA TYR A 4 -34.77 -3.51 87.72
C TYR A 4 -33.76 -4.13 86.76
N MET A 5 -34.12 -4.31 85.49
CA MET A 5 -33.22 -4.91 84.50
C MET A 5 -32.06 -3.97 84.15
N ARG A 6 -32.29 -2.64 84.18
CA ARG A 6 -31.21 -1.65 83.99
C ARG A 6 -30.24 -1.64 85.15
N ILE A 7 -30.73 -1.70 86.38
CA ILE A 7 -29.89 -1.76 87.58
C ILE A 7 -29.10 -3.09 87.60
N TYR A 8 -29.75 -4.21 87.29
CA TYR A 8 -29.10 -5.50 87.18
C TYR A 8 -27.99 -5.49 86.12
N ASN A 9 -28.28 -4.99 84.92
CA ASN A 9 -27.27 -4.89 83.85
C ASN A 9 -26.12 -3.94 84.23
N PHE A 10 -26.39 -2.83 84.90
CA PHE A 10 -25.36 -1.91 85.37
C PHE A 10 -24.43 -2.56 86.41
N ILE A 11 -25.01 -3.28 87.37
CA ILE A 11 -24.25 -4.05 88.37
C ILE A 11 -23.45 -5.16 87.69
N GLU A 12 -24.06 -5.86 86.73
CA GLU A 12 -23.42 -6.94 85.99
C GLU A 12 -22.22 -6.42 85.19
N GLN A 13 -22.40 -5.34 84.44
CA GLN A 13 -21.33 -4.68 83.67
C GLN A 13 -20.22 -4.12 84.57
N SER A 14 -20.57 -3.56 85.73
CA SER A 14 -19.58 -2.87 86.59
C SER A 14 -18.81 -3.82 87.50
N PHE A 15 -19.48 -4.84 88.06
CA PHE A 15 -18.90 -5.71 89.10
C PHE A 15 -18.73 -7.16 88.64
N PHE A 16 -19.58 -7.65 87.74
CA PHE A 16 -19.66 -9.06 87.34
C PHE A 16 -19.47 -9.29 85.84
N PHE A 17 -18.55 -8.56 85.21
CA PHE A 17 -18.33 -8.60 83.76
C PHE A 17 -17.55 -9.83 83.25
N THR A 18 -17.26 -10.80 84.12
CA THR A 18 -16.65 -12.09 83.75
C THR A 18 -17.41 -13.21 84.41
N LEU A 19 -17.42 -14.37 83.76
CA LEU A 19 -17.94 -15.62 84.25
C LEU A 19 -17.29 -15.98 85.57
N THR A 20 -15.96 -15.80 85.65
CA THR A 20 -15.19 -16.02 86.87
C THR A 20 -15.68 -15.14 88.02
N ARG A 21 -15.90 -13.83 87.79
CA ARG A 21 -16.45 -12.94 88.83
C ARG A 21 -17.88 -13.31 89.22
N LYS A 22 -18.72 -13.76 88.29
CA LYS A 22 -20.09 -14.22 88.61
C LYS A 22 -20.09 -15.50 89.43
N ILE A 23 -19.21 -16.44 89.09
CA ILE A 23 -19.04 -17.71 89.80
C ILE A 23 -18.50 -17.43 91.21
N ILE A 24 -17.41 -16.67 91.32
CA ILE A 24 -16.82 -16.29 92.62
C ILE A 24 -17.79 -15.48 93.44
N GLY A 25 -18.50 -14.51 92.84
CA GLY A 25 -19.51 -13.69 93.52
C GLY A 25 -20.63 -14.51 94.12
N ASN A 26 -21.20 -15.43 93.34
CA ASN A 26 -22.25 -16.33 93.82
C ASN A 26 -21.74 -17.30 94.89
N LEU A 27 -20.61 -17.97 94.64
CA LEU A 27 -20.00 -18.89 95.60
C LEU A 27 -19.61 -18.19 96.89
N SER A 28 -19.04 -16.98 96.82
CA SER A 28 -18.67 -16.18 97.99
C SER A 28 -19.90 -15.72 98.75
N PHE A 29 -21.00 -15.35 98.08
CA PHE A 29 -22.26 -15.00 98.74
C PHE A 29 -22.86 -16.20 99.48
N VAL A 30 -22.91 -17.37 98.83
CA VAL A 30 -23.41 -18.60 99.44
C VAL A 30 -22.50 -19.05 100.59
N PHE A 31 -21.18 -18.96 100.41
CA PHE A 31 -20.20 -19.28 101.44
C PHE A 31 -20.26 -18.32 102.63
N ALA A 32 -20.40 -17.01 102.40
CA ALA A 32 -20.57 -16.02 103.46
C ALA A 32 -21.88 -16.28 104.24
N PHE A 33 -22.97 -16.60 103.54
CA PHE A 33 -24.22 -16.98 104.19
C PHE A 33 -24.10 -18.27 105.01
N GLN A 34 -23.39 -19.27 104.48
CA GLN A 34 -23.06 -20.51 105.21
C GLN A 34 -22.16 -20.24 106.42
N ALA A 35 -21.15 -19.39 106.29
CA ALA A 35 -20.25 -19.02 107.39
C ALA A 35 -21.01 -18.27 108.49
N ILE A 36 -21.87 -17.30 108.14
CA ILE A 36 -22.71 -16.58 109.10
C ILE A 36 -23.65 -17.53 109.84
N THR A 37 -24.31 -18.43 109.12
CA THR A 37 -25.22 -19.42 109.74
C THR A 37 -24.47 -20.41 110.63
N LEU A 38 -23.25 -20.79 110.27
CA LEU A 38 -22.37 -21.66 111.06
C LEU A 38 -21.86 -20.96 112.34
N ILE A 39 -21.46 -19.69 112.24
CA ILE A 39 -21.10 -18.85 113.41
C ILE A 39 -22.30 -18.67 114.33
N TRP A 40 -23.49 -18.39 113.77
CA TRP A 40 -24.72 -18.26 114.55
C TRP A 40 -25.09 -19.57 115.27
N LEU A 41 -24.86 -20.72 114.63
CA LEU A 41 -25.02 -22.04 115.23
C LEU A 41 -24.01 -22.28 116.35
N TYR A 42 -22.73 -21.97 116.14
CA TYR A 42 -21.68 -22.11 117.16
C TYR A 42 -22.02 -21.31 118.44
N ASN A 43 -22.50 -20.07 118.25
CA ASN A 43 -22.97 -19.23 119.35
C ASN A 43 -24.24 -19.78 120.02
N SER A 44 -25.13 -20.43 119.26
CA SER A 44 -26.37 -21.01 119.80
C SER A 44 -26.15 -22.34 120.54
N LEU A 45 -25.17 -23.15 120.12
CA LEU A 45 -24.78 -24.40 120.79
C LEU A 45 -24.06 -24.16 122.12
N THR A 46 -23.28 -23.09 122.22
CA THR A 46 -22.55 -22.70 123.45
C THR A 46 -23.47 -22.09 124.53
N ALA A 47 -24.68 -21.66 124.17
CA ALA A 47 -25.64 -21.00 125.07
C ALA A 47 -26.66 -21.92 125.80
N GLN A 48 -26.46 -23.25 125.81
CA GLN A 48 -27.18 -24.24 126.66
C GLN A 48 -28.70 -24.42 126.41
N ALA A 49 -29.06 -25.28 125.45
CA ALA A 49 -30.11 -26.31 125.52
C ALA A 49 -30.16 -27.05 124.17
N SER A 50 -30.33 -28.37 124.18
CA SER A 50 -30.38 -29.27 123.01
C SER A 50 -31.56 -28.95 122.08
N ASN A 51 -31.40 -27.95 121.21
CA ASN A 51 -32.42 -27.54 120.26
C ASN A 51 -32.20 -28.28 118.92
N THR A 52 -32.58 -29.56 118.88
CA THR A 52 -32.49 -30.41 117.67
C THR A 52 -33.13 -29.78 116.44
N GLY A 53 -34.14 -28.91 116.62
CA GLY A 53 -34.76 -28.13 115.54
C GLY A 53 -33.81 -27.15 114.83
N LEU A 54 -32.86 -26.54 115.55
CA LEU A 54 -31.87 -25.62 114.96
C LEU A 54 -30.88 -26.34 114.05
N PHE A 55 -30.48 -27.56 114.43
CA PHE A 55 -29.59 -28.40 113.62
C PHE A 55 -30.26 -28.83 112.30
N TRP A 56 -31.54 -29.23 112.35
CA TRP A 56 -32.31 -29.55 111.15
C TRP A 56 -32.53 -28.34 110.24
N LEU A 57 -32.82 -27.17 110.81
CA LEU A 57 -32.95 -25.93 110.05
C LEU A 57 -31.66 -25.59 109.30
N LEU A 58 -30.50 -25.75 109.94
CA LEU A 58 -29.21 -25.48 109.32
C LEU A 58 -28.87 -26.46 108.20
N THR A 59 -29.19 -27.74 108.40
CA THR A 59 -29.06 -28.76 107.36
C THR A 59 -29.91 -28.41 106.13
N VAL A 60 -31.15 -27.96 106.35
CA VAL A 60 -32.04 -27.48 105.28
C VAL A 60 -31.45 -26.25 104.59
N VAL A 61 -30.88 -25.30 105.33
CA VAL A 61 -30.27 -24.10 104.75
C VAL A 61 -29.03 -24.43 103.90
N ILE A 62 -28.18 -25.36 104.35
CA ILE A 62 -27.03 -25.81 103.56
C ILE A 62 -27.48 -26.53 102.29
N ILE A 63 -28.46 -27.43 102.39
CA ILE A 63 -29.03 -28.13 101.23
C ILE A 63 -29.69 -27.14 100.27
N ALA A 64 -30.45 -26.17 100.77
CA ALA A 64 -31.08 -25.13 99.96
C ALA A 64 -30.03 -24.25 99.25
N GLY A 65 -28.95 -23.88 99.94
CA GLY A 65 -27.81 -23.17 99.35
C GLY A 65 -27.12 -23.98 98.26
N PHE A 66 -26.90 -25.28 98.49
CA PHE A 66 -26.32 -26.18 97.48
C PHE A 66 -27.24 -26.30 96.25
N ILE A 67 -28.54 -26.55 96.44
CA ILE A 67 -29.53 -26.60 95.35
C ILE A 67 -29.58 -25.28 94.59
N PHE A 68 -29.53 -24.14 95.30
CA PHE A 68 -29.48 -22.82 94.69
C PHE A 68 -28.23 -22.64 93.82
N THR A 69 -27.04 -23.02 94.29
CA THR A 69 -25.80 -22.95 93.49
C THR A 69 -25.87 -23.82 92.24
N VAL A 70 -26.42 -25.04 92.34
CA VAL A 70 -26.59 -25.94 91.18
C VAL A 70 -27.57 -25.35 90.17
N PHE A 71 -28.70 -24.81 90.63
CA PHE A 71 -29.69 -24.16 89.76
C PHE A 71 -29.12 -22.89 89.10
N TYR A 72 -28.39 -22.08 89.88
CA TYR A 72 -27.75 -20.86 89.39
C TYR A 72 -26.66 -21.16 88.35
N MET A 73 -25.77 -22.13 88.60
CA MET A 73 -24.74 -22.56 87.64
C MET A 73 -25.36 -23.14 86.38
N ARG A 74 -26.46 -23.90 86.50
CA ARG A 74 -27.23 -24.38 85.34
C ARG A 74 -27.82 -23.23 84.53
N PHE A 75 -28.35 -22.21 85.20
CA PHE A 75 -28.91 -21.04 84.52
C PHE A 75 -27.83 -20.17 83.86
N LEU A 76 -26.68 -20.03 84.51
CA LEU A 76 -25.60 -19.13 84.10
C LEU A 76 -24.70 -19.72 83.00
N ILE A 77 -24.42 -21.03 83.03
CA ILE A 77 -23.53 -21.69 82.06
C ILE A 77 -24.32 -22.51 81.05
N VAL A 78 -25.17 -23.44 81.53
CA VAL A 78 -25.79 -24.44 80.66
C VAL A 78 -26.81 -23.82 79.68
N ARG A 79 -27.53 -22.77 80.11
CA ARG A 79 -28.52 -22.12 79.23
C ARG A 79 -27.87 -21.37 78.06
N PRO A 80 -26.88 -20.47 78.25
CA PRO A 80 -26.18 -19.82 77.14
C PRO A 80 -25.52 -20.82 76.19
N VAL A 81 -24.83 -21.84 76.73
CA VAL A 81 -24.15 -22.87 75.92
C VAL A 81 -25.15 -23.67 75.07
N LYS A 82 -26.28 -24.08 75.65
CA LYS A 82 -27.33 -24.79 74.87
C LYS A 82 -27.89 -23.91 73.78
N ALA A 83 -28.20 -22.65 74.07
CA ALA A 83 -28.74 -21.74 73.08
C ALA A 83 -27.74 -21.46 71.94
N MET A 84 -26.45 -21.25 72.23
CA MET A 84 -25.41 -21.15 71.19
C MET A 84 -25.31 -22.43 70.35
N ARG A 85 -25.27 -23.60 71.01
CA ARG A 85 -25.25 -24.89 70.31
C ARG A 85 -26.46 -25.07 69.41
N ASP A 86 -27.65 -24.72 69.89
CA ASP A 86 -28.90 -24.84 69.14
C ASP A 86 -28.89 -23.91 67.93
N THR A 87 -28.42 -22.67 68.08
CA THR A 87 -28.26 -21.74 66.96
C THR A 87 -27.23 -22.25 65.94
N LEU A 88 -26.06 -22.75 66.38
CA LEU A 88 -25.06 -23.33 65.46
C LEU A 88 -25.59 -24.58 64.75
N THR A 89 -26.35 -25.40 65.46
CA THR A 89 -26.99 -26.60 64.91
C THR A 89 -28.01 -26.19 63.85
N GLN A 90 -28.82 -25.17 64.13
CA GLN A 90 -29.78 -24.61 63.18
C GLN A 90 -29.07 -24.03 61.94
N ILE A 91 -27.96 -23.30 62.12
CA ILE A 91 -27.15 -22.79 61.00
C ILE A 91 -26.68 -23.95 60.11
N ASN A 92 -26.14 -25.01 60.70
CA ASN A 92 -25.65 -26.17 59.93
C ASN A 92 -26.76 -26.94 59.22
N TYR A 93 -27.96 -27.06 59.81
CA TYR A 93 -29.09 -27.74 59.16
C TYR A 93 -29.82 -26.88 58.14
N GLN A 94 -29.74 -25.55 58.21
CA GLN A 94 -30.31 -24.62 57.25
C GLN A 94 -29.27 -24.18 56.21
N ASP A 95 -28.56 -25.15 55.62
CA ASP A 95 -27.56 -24.95 54.55
C ASP A 95 -26.51 -23.86 54.84
N ALA A 96 -26.14 -23.70 56.12
CA ALA A 96 -25.21 -22.67 56.58
C ALA A 96 -25.68 -21.23 56.25
N ASN A 97 -26.95 -20.94 56.55
CA ASN A 97 -27.50 -19.59 56.54
C ASN A 97 -26.71 -18.64 57.47
N LEU A 98 -25.85 -17.82 56.88
CA LEU A 98 -24.97 -16.86 57.59
C LEU A 98 -25.72 -15.64 58.13
N ALA A 99 -27.02 -15.48 57.85
CA ALA A 99 -27.83 -14.38 58.41
C ALA A 99 -28.20 -14.61 59.89
N ALA A 100 -28.11 -15.85 60.39
CA ALA A 100 -28.41 -16.17 61.76
C ALA A 100 -27.29 -15.72 62.71
N LYS A 101 -27.65 -14.95 63.74
CA LYS A 101 -26.73 -14.43 64.75
C LYS A 101 -26.77 -15.23 66.03
N LEU A 102 -25.62 -15.47 66.65
CA LEU A 102 -25.56 -16.04 67.99
C LEU A 102 -26.20 -15.07 68.99
N PRO A 103 -27.02 -15.59 69.92
CA PRO A 103 -27.66 -14.79 70.95
C PRO A 103 -26.62 -14.19 71.92
N GLN A 104 -26.78 -12.91 72.24
CA GLN A 104 -25.91 -12.18 73.16
C GLN A 104 -26.51 -12.22 74.57
N PHE A 105 -26.24 -13.31 75.30
CA PHE A 105 -26.63 -13.43 76.70
C PHE A 105 -25.59 -12.77 77.61
N THR A 106 -26.05 -12.18 78.72
CA THR A 106 -25.19 -11.71 79.83
C THR A 106 -24.10 -10.71 79.38
N TYR A 107 -23.23 -10.27 80.29
CA TYR A 107 -22.03 -9.44 80.01
C TYR A 107 -20.76 -10.18 80.45
N ASP A 108 -20.56 -11.39 79.95
CA ASP A 108 -19.39 -12.23 80.23
C ASP A 108 -18.76 -12.77 78.94
N GLU A 109 -17.79 -13.68 79.07
CA GLU A 109 -17.04 -14.29 77.98
C GLU A 109 -17.95 -14.97 76.94
N PHE A 110 -19.16 -15.43 77.32
CA PHE A 110 -20.11 -15.97 76.35
C PHE A 110 -20.64 -14.88 75.40
N ARG A 111 -20.91 -13.67 75.91
CA ARG A 111 -21.32 -12.56 75.06
C ARG A 111 -20.22 -12.18 74.07
N GLU A 112 -18.97 -12.12 74.54
CA GLU A 112 -17.81 -11.80 73.70
C GLU A 112 -17.65 -12.81 72.56
N ILE A 113 -17.79 -14.11 72.86
CA ILE A 113 -17.79 -15.17 71.83
C ILE A 113 -18.93 -14.97 70.82
N SER A 114 -20.16 -14.70 71.28
CA SER A 114 -21.30 -14.43 70.39
C SER A 114 -21.05 -13.21 69.51
N GLU A 115 -20.49 -12.13 70.07
CA GLU A 115 -20.16 -10.90 69.33
C GLU A 115 -19.08 -11.15 68.26
N GLN A 116 -17.97 -11.80 68.61
CA GLN A 116 -16.89 -12.12 67.67
C GLN A 116 -17.34 -13.09 66.58
N TYR A 117 -18.15 -14.10 66.91
CA TYR A 117 -18.75 -14.99 65.92
C TYR A 117 -19.65 -14.22 64.94
N ASN A 118 -20.49 -13.33 65.45
CA ASN A 118 -21.39 -12.53 64.61
C ASN A 118 -20.60 -11.63 63.65
N VAL A 119 -19.52 -10.98 64.12
CA VAL A 119 -18.63 -10.19 63.28
C VAL A 119 -17.96 -11.07 62.21
N PHE A 120 -17.44 -12.24 62.59
CA PHE A 120 -16.86 -13.20 61.65
C PHE A 120 -17.87 -13.63 60.57
N THR A 121 -19.11 -13.96 60.95
CA THR A 121 -20.16 -14.34 59.97
C THR A 121 -20.53 -13.20 59.03
N THR A 122 -20.53 -11.94 59.50
CA THR A 122 -20.75 -10.77 58.65
C THR A 122 -19.65 -10.62 57.61
N HIS A 123 -18.37 -10.65 58.02
CA HIS A 123 -17.26 -10.60 57.07
C HIS A 123 -17.25 -11.78 56.09
N LEU A 124 -17.59 -12.99 56.56
CA LEU A 124 -17.70 -14.17 55.69
C LEU A 124 -18.81 -13.99 54.65
N SER A 125 -19.97 -13.48 55.04
CA SER A 125 -21.08 -13.19 54.12
C SER A 125 -20.70 -12.13 53.08
N GLU A 126 -20.03 -11.05 53.48
CA GLU A 126 -19.52 -10.02 52.55
C GLU A 126 -18.50 -10.58 51.55
N LEU A 127 -17.57 -11.42 52.01
CA LEU A 127 -16.60 -12.10 51.14
C LEU A 127 -17.29 -13.03 50.12
N LEU A 128 -18.27 -13.82 50.57
CA LEU A 128 -19.02 -14.73 49.68
C LEU A 128 -19.88 -13.95 48.68
N ALA A 129 -20.52 -12.85 49.09
CA ALA A 129 -21.27 -11.96 48.20
C ALA A 129 -20.36 -11.31 47.15
N THR A 130 -19.19 -10.82 47.55
CA THR A 130 -18.20 -10.24 46.62
C THR A 130 -17.67 -11.29 45.64
N THR A 131 -17.46 -12.52 46.11
CA THR A 131 -17.01 -13.64 45.26
C THR A 131 -18.11 -14.05 44.27
N TYR A 132 -19.38 -14.07 44.69
CA TYR A 132 -20.52 -14.32 43.81
C TYR A 132 -20.64 -13.26 42.71
N GLN A 133 -20.56 -11.97 43.07
CA GLN A 133 -20.58 -10.86 42.11
C GLN A 133 -19.40 -10.94 41.14
N SER A 134 -18.20 -11.29 41.62
CA SER A 134 -17.02 -11.48 40.78
C SER A 134 -17.21 -12.62 39.79
N ALA A 135 -17.78 -13.75 40.23
CA ALA A 135 -18.11 -14.88 39.34
C ALA A 135 -19.18 -14.51 38.30
N GLN A 136 -20.14 -13.65 38.65
CA GLN A 136 -21.14 -13.12 37.71
C GLN A 136 -20.49 -12.21 36.65
N ALA A 137 -19.66 -11.26 37.08
CA ALA A 137 -18.91 -10.39 36.17
C ALA A 137 -17.98 -11.18 35.24
N SER A 138 -17.32 -12.22 35.76
CA SER A 138 -16.47 -13.13 34.99
C SER A 138 -17.26 -13.89 33.91
N ALA A 139 -18.46 -14.39 34.24
CA ALA A 139 -19.33 -15.05 33.26
C ALA A 139 -19.75 -14.11 32.12
N GLN A 140 -20.12 -12.87 32.44
CA GLN A 140 -20.45 -11.87 31.43
C GLN A 140 -19.25 -11.53 30.54
N SER A 141 -18.08 -11.29 31.14
CA SER A 141 -16.85 -11.00 30.40
C SER A 141 -16.48 -12.15 29.46
N ASN A 142 -16.64 -13.40 29.86
CA ASN A 142 -16.40 -14.56 29.00
C ASN A 142 -17.37 -14.61 27.81
N SER A 143 -18.63 -14.24 27.99
CA SER A 143 -19.61 -14.14 26.91
C SER A 143 -19.19 -13.07 25.89
N ASP A 144 -18.75 -11.90 26.36
CA ASP A 144 -18.32 -10.80 25.49
C ASP A 144 -17.05 -11.16 24.71
N VAL A 145 -16.10 -11.86 25.36
CA VAL A 145 -14.89 -12.38 24.70
C VAL A 145 -15.27 -13.44 23.67
N THR A 146 -16.20 -14.35 23.97
CA THR A 146 -16.69 -15.37 23.02
C THR A 146 -17.27 -14.72 21.77
N HIS A 147 -18.11 -13.70 21.92
CA HIS A 147 -18.68 -12.98 20.79
C HIS A 147 -17.59 -12.28 19.95
N SER A 148 -16.63 -11.65 20.61
CA SER A 148 -15.49 -11.01 19.94
C SER A 148 -14.63 -12.02 19.17
N MET A 149 -14.39 -13.20 19.74
CA MET A 149 -13.66 -14.29 19.08
C MET A 149 -14.39 -14.83 17.84
N GLN A 150 -15.72 -14.99 17.90
CA GLN A 150 -16.52 -15.39 16.73
C GLN A 150 -16.46 -14.35 15.60
N GLN A 151 -16.52 -13.06 15.95
CA GLN A 151 -16.35 -11.99 14.98
C GLN A 151 -14.96 -12.00 14.35
N THR A 152 -13.90 -12.17 15.15
CA THR A 152 -12.53 -12.31 14.65
C THR A 152 -12.37 -13.53 13.75
N ALA A 153 -13.04 -14.66 14.05
CA ALA A 153 -13.02 -15.85 13.18
C ALA A 153 -13.58 -15.54 11.79
N THR A 154 -14.70 -14.82 11.74
CA THR A 154 -15.34 -14.40 10.49
C THR A 154 -14.43 -13.47 9.68
N LEU A 155 -13.78 -12.52 10.35
CA LEU A 155 -12.82 -11.60 9.71
C LEU A 155 -11.58 -12.35 9.18
N SER A 156 -11.09 -13.34 9.93
CA SER A 156 -9.97 -14.19 9.51
C SER A 156 -10.32 -15.01 8.24
N GLU A 157 -11.54 -15.55 8.16
CA GLU A 157 -12.01 -16.25 6.96
C GLU A 157 -12.10 -15.31 5.75
N GLN A 158 -12.63 -14.10 5.95
CA GLN A 158 -12.65 -13.06 4.90
C GLN A 158 -11.24 -12.68 4.44
N GLN A 159 -10.29 -12.55 5.37
CA GLN A 159 -8.88 -12.27 5.06
C GLN A 159 -8.26 -13.35 4.18
N ILE A 160 -8.54 -14.63 4.46
CA ILE A 160 -8.06 -15.76 3.63
C ILE A 160 -8.64 -15.67 2.22
N ASN A 161 -9.95 -15.40 2.08
CA ASN A 161 -10.60 -15.24 0.78
C ASN A 161 -10.04 -14.05 -0.03
N PHE A 162 -9.78 -12.92 0.64
CA PHE A 162 -9.11 -11.79 -0.01
C PHE A 162 -7.70 -12.14 -0.46
N SER A 163 -6.95 -12.89 0.35
CA SER A 163 -5.60 -13.34 0.00
C SER A 163 -5.60 -14.20 -1.26
N GLN A 164 -6.56 -15.13 -1.41
CA GLN A 164 -6.72 -15.92 -2.65
C GLN A 164 -7.03 -15.05 -3.89
N THR A 165 -7.82 -14.00 -3.71
CA THR A 165 -8.12 -13.03 -4.77
C THR A 165 -6.86 -12.27 -5.18
N ILE A 166 -6.03 -11.86 -4.21
CA ILE A 166 -4.74 -11.19 -4.47
C ILE A 166 -3.79 -12.15 -5.19
N THR A 167 -3.69 -13.42 -4.79
CA THR A 167 -2.89 -14.43 -5.50
C THR A 167 -3.32 -14.57 -6.96
N SER A 168 -4.63 -14.63 -7.22
CA SER A 168 -5.16 -14.76 -8.58
C SER A 168 -4.83 -13.52 -9.43
N ALA A 169 -4.99 -12.33 -8.87
CA ALA A 169 -4.62 -11.07 -9.54
C ALA A 169 -3.10 -10.98 -9.78
N SER A 170 -2.28 -11.44 -8.82
CA SER A 170 -0.83 -11.49 -8.93
C SER A 170 -0.39 -12.39 -10.09
N ASN A 171 -0.98 -13.59 -10.23
CA ASN A 171 -0.73 -14.48 -11.37
C ASN A 171 -1.10 -13.81 -12.71
N GLN A 172 -2.25 -13.14 -12.78
CA GLN A 172 -2.66 -12.43 -13.99
C GLN A 172 -1.70 -11.27 -14.36
N ILE A 173 -1.13 -10.59 -13.35
CA ILE A 173 -0.09 -9.58 -13.57
C ILE A 173 1.16 -10.24 -14.14
N THR A 174 1.61 -11.39 -13.60
CA THR A 174 2.76 -12.13 -14.13
C THR A 174 2.57 -12.50 -15.61
N ASP A 175 1.39 -13.01 -15.97
CA ASP A 175 1.06 -13.31 -17.38
C ASP A 175 1.12 -12.05 -18.26
N SER A 176 0.64 -10.93 -17.73
CA SER A 176 0.66 -9.64 -18.43
C SER A 176 2.09 -9.11 -18.61
N LEU A 177 2.96 -9.27 -17.61
CA LEU A 177 4.37 -8.91 -17.69
C LEU A 177 5.07 -9.74 -18.78
N GLN A 178 4.82 -11.05 -18.83
CA GLN A 178 5.36 -11.92 -19.88
C GLN A 178 4.91 -11.48 -21.28
N ALA A 179 3.64 -11.08 -21.42
CA ALA A 179 3.13 -10.53 -22.67
C ALA A 179 3.80 -9.20 -23.05
N ILE A 180 4.11 -8.33 -22.08
CA ILE A 180 4.84 -7.08 -22.32
C ILE A 180 6.26 -7.38 -22.81
N VAL A 181 6.98 -8.35 -22.21
CA VAL A 181 8.31 -8.77 -22.69
C VAL A 181 8.23 -9.25 -24.14
N SER A 182 7.33 -10.19 -24.44
CA SER A 182 7.17 -10.73 -25.79
C SER A 182 6.83 -9.65 -26.83
N ASN A 183 5.97 -8.69 -26.47
CA ASN A 183 5.65 -7.57 -27.35
C ASN A 183 6.84 -6.63 -27.52
N THR A 184 7.60 -6.37 -26.46
CA THR A 184 8.79 -5.52 -26.49
C THR A 184 9.87 -6.13 -27.39
N ASP A 185 10.07 -7.45 -27.32
CA ASP A 185 10.98 -8.18 -28.20
C ASP A 185 10.54 -8.09 -29.67
N SER A 186 9.24 -8.26 -29.93
CA SER A 186 8.68 -8.13 -31.29
C SER A 186 8.87 -6.72 -31.85
N VAL A 187 8.64 -5.68 -31.03
CA VAL A 187 8.87 -4.28 -31.43
C VAL A 187 10.38 -4.02 -31.63
N HIS A 188 11.24 -4.61 -30.80
CA HIS A 188 12.69 -4.51 -30.96
C HIS A 188 13.16 -5.11 -32.28
N GLU A 189 12.65 -6.27 -32.67
CA GLU A 189 12.96 -6.91 -33.96
C GLU A 189 12.56 -6.02 -35.14
N VAL A 190 11.31 -5.53 -35.17
CA VAL A 190 10.83 -4.61 -36.21
C VAL A 190 11.63 -3.32 -36.25
N ASN A 191 11.98 -2.75 -35.09
CA ASN A 191 12.79 -1.53 -35.00
C ASN A 191 14.22 -1.77 -35.54
N SER A 192 14.79 -2.95 -35.29
CA SER A 192 16.09 -3.35 -35.83
C SER A 192 16.05 -3.52 -37.34
N GLU A 193 14.98 -4.09 -37.89
CA GLU A 193 14.78 -4.20 -39.34
C GLU A 193 14.68 -2.80 -39.99
N HIS A 194 13.89 -1.90 -39.39
CA HIS A 194 13.77 -0.53 -39.86
C HIS A 194 15.09 0.26 -39.77
N LEU A 195 15.91 0.05 -38.74
CA LEU A 195 17.26 0.61 -38.66
C LEU A 195 18.12 0.17 -39.84
N GLY A 196 18.10 -1.12 -40.16
CA GLY A 196 18.82 -1.67 -41.32
C GLY A 196 18.34 -1.04 -42.64
N PHE A 197 17.03 -0.94 -42.83
CA PHE A 197 16.43 -0.33 -44.00
C PHE A 197 16.81 1.16 -44.15
N VAL A 198 16.64 1.95 -43.08
CA VAL A 198 16.97 3.39 -43.09
C VAL A 198 18.46 3.63 -43.33
N ASN A 199 19.34 2.83 -42.73
CA ASN A 199 20.77 2.93 -42.95
C ASN A 199 21.12 2.64 -44.42
N HIS A 200 20.54 1.57 -45.00
CA HIS A 200 20.72 1.24 -46.40
C HIS A 200 20.25 2.37 -47.33
N SER A 201 19.03 2.88 -47.13
CA SER A 201 18.49 4.00 -47.92
C SER A 201 19.29 5.30 -47.77
N ALA A 202 19.83 5.59 -46.58
CA ALA A 202 20.71 6.74 -46.37
C ALA A 202 22.00 6.63 -47.20
N ASN A 203 22.57 5.43 -47.32
CA ASN A 203 23.74 5.18 -48.16
C ASN A 203 23.40 5.34 -49.65
N GLU A 204 22.26 4.79 -50.12
CA GLU A 204 21.80 4.96 -51.51
C GLU A 204 21.59 6.45 -51.87
N LEU A 205 20.98 7.23 -50.97
CA LEU A 205 20.80 8.67 -51.18
C LEU A 205 22.14 9.41 -51.28
N THR A 206 23.14 9.00 -50.49
CA THR A 206 24.48 9.59 -50.55
C THR A 206 25.15 9.33 -51.91
N GLU A 207 24.95 8.13 -52.47
CA GLU A 207 25.40 7.81 -53.82
C GLU A 207 24.65 8.64 -54.88
N LEU A 208 23.34 8.79 -54.74
CA LEU A 208 22.52 9.62 -55.64
C LEU A 208 22.94 11.09 -55.64
N VAL A 209 23.25 11.69 -54.47
CA VAL A 209 23.82 13.05 -54.40
C VAL A 209 25.10 13.15 -55.23
N THR A 210 25.97 12.14 -55.12
CA THR A 210 27.23 12.11 -55.85
C THR A 210 27.01 12.04 -57.37
N GLN A 211 26.05 11.22 -57.82
CA GLN A 211 25.68 11.10 -59.22
C GLN A 211 25.08 12.39 -59.78
N VAL A 212 24.15 13.03 -59.07
CA VAL A 212 23.54 14.32 -59.49
C VAL A 212 24.60 15.43 -59.58
N LYS A 213 25.52 15.46 -58.62
CA LYS A 213 26.65 16.42 -58.66
C LYS A 213 27.53 16.21 -59.89
N ALA A 214 27.77 14.95 -60.29
CA ALA A 214 28.50 14.65 -61.52
C ALA A 214 27.74 15.12 -62.77
N ILE A 215 26.40 14.97 -62.81
CA ILE A 215 25.57 15.49 -63.90
C ILE A 215 25.69 17.01 -64.00
N GLY A 216 25.61 17.73 -62.87
CA GLY A 216 25.81 19.18 -62.82
C GLY A 216 27.17 19.61 -63.40
N GLN A 217 28.25 18.87 -63.09
CA GLN A 217 29.57 19.13 -63.67
C GLN A 217 29.62 18.91 -65.19
N VAL A 218 28.97 17.86 -65.69
CA VAL A 218 28.88 17.57 -67.13
C VAL A 218 28.08 18.66 -67.85
N LEU A 219 26.95 19.09 -67.30
CA LEU A 219 26.15 20.19 -67.84
C LEU A 219 26.93 21.51 -67.84
N GLY A 220 27.76 21.76 -66.83
CA GLY A 220 28.63 22.94 -66.78
C GLY A 220 29.62 22.97 -67.95
N LYS A 221 30.30 21.85 -68.20
CA LYS A 221 31.21 21.70 -69.35
C LYS A 221 30.48 21.78 -70.70
N PHE A 222 29.25 21.26 -70.76
CA PHE A 222 28.42 21.32 -71.95
C PHE A 222 28.03 22.78 -72.30
N SER A 223 27.62 23.56 -71.29
CA SER A 223 27.33 24.99 -71.46
C SER A 223 28.55 25.81 -71.92
N GLU A 224 29.75 25.48 -71.40
CA GLU A 224 31.01 26.08 -71.88
C GLU A 224 31.28 25.77 -73.36
N THR A 225 31.04 24.52 -73.78
CA THR A 225 31.20 24.08 -75.18
C THR A 225 30.21 24.78 -76.11
N ILE A 226 28.94 24.91 -75.70
CA ILE A 226 27.89 25.65 -76.41
C ILE A 226 28.28 27.12 -76.60
N THR A 227 28.80 27.75 -75.54
CA THR A 227 29.28 29.13 -75.57
C THR A 227 30.43 29.30 -76.58
N GLY A 228 31.38 28.37 -76.58
CA GLY A 228 32.45 28.34 -77.59
C GLY A 228 31.92 28.17 -79.02
N LEU A 229 30.89 27.34 -79.23
CA LEU A 229 30.26 27.13 -80.55
C LEU A 229 29.55 28.39 -81.05
N LYS A 230 28.88 29.12 -80.15
CA LYS A 230 28.28 30.42 -80.46
C LYS A 230 29.33 31.42 -80.95
N GLN A 231 30.44 31.54 -80.21
CA GLN A 231 31.51 32.46 -80.58
C GLN A 231 32.18 32.10 -81.90
N ASN A 232 32.37 30.80 -82.18
CA ASN A 232 32.84 30.34 -83.48
C ASN A 232 31.86 30.68 -84.61
N SER A 233 30.54 30.58 -84.37
CA SER A 233 29.52 30.95 -85.35
C SER A 233 29.52 32.45 -85.66
N GLU A 234 29.71 33.30 -84.64
CA GLU A 234 29.89 34.75 -84.79
C GLU A 234 31.15 35.09 -85.61
N ASN A 235 32.26 34.40 -85.36
CA ASN A 235 33.50 34.55 -86.13
C ASN A 235 33.29 34.18 -87.61
N ILE A 236 32.62 33.06 -87.90
CA ILE A 236 32.32 32.64 -89.28
C ILE A 236 31.41 33.67 -89.97
N ARG A 237 30.40 34.18 -89.29
CA ARG A 237 29.52 35.24 -89.81
C ARG A 237 30.31 36.49 -90.23
N SER A 238 31.30 36.90 -89.43
CA SER A 238 32.18 38.01 -89.78
C SER A 238 33.02 37.74 -91.02
N ILE A 239 33.50 36.51 -91.19
CA ILE A 239 34.26 36.09 -92.38
C ILE A 239 33.34 36.10 -93.62
N LEU A 240 32.13 35.55 -93.53
CA LEU A 240 31.19 35.51 -94.65
C LEU A 240 30.81 36.92 -95.11
N LYS A 241 30.59 37.85 -94.19
CA LYS A 241 30.34 39.26 -94.55
C LYS A 241 31.50 39.87 -95.34
N MET A 242 32.74 39.60 -94.92
CA MET A 242 33.93 40.04 -95.64
C MET A 242 34.02 39.40 -97.05
N VAL A 243 33.67 38.12 -97.18
CA VAL A 243 33.63 37.43 -98.48
C VAL A 243 32.54 38.00 -99.39
N GLU A 244 31.37 38.32 -98.85
CA GLU A 244 30.28 38.98 -99.58
C GLU A 244 30.72 40.36 -100.09
N GLU A 245 31.37 41.17 -99.24
CA GLU A 245 31.98 42.45 -99.61
C GLU A 245 33.03 42.29 -100.72
N PHE A 246 33.90 41.27 -100.65
CA PHE A 246 34.86 40.97 -101.72
C PHE A 246 34.18 40.54 -103.01
N SER A 247 33.10 39.77 -102.92
CA SER A 247 32.34 39.31 -104.08
C SER A 247 31.64 40.48 -104.78
N ASP A 248 31.05 41.40 -104.03
CA ASP A 248 30.41 42.62 -104.53
C ASP A 248 31.42 43.57 -105.18
N GLN A 249 32.59 43.76 -104.55
CA GLN A 249 33.70 44.51 -105.14
C GLN A 249 34.18 43.87 -106.45
N THR A 250 34.30 42.54 -106.49
CA THR A 250 34.74 41.82 -107.69
C THR A 250 33.68 41.91 -108.80
N ASN A 251 32.40 41.84 -108.46
CA ASN A 251 31.28 42.04 -109.39
C ASN A 251 31.27 43.47 -109.97
N LEU A 252 31.53 44.49 -109.15
CA LEU A 252 31.67 45.88 -109.61
C LEU A 252 32.89 46.08 -110.51
N LEU A 253 34.03 45.48 -110.17
CA LEU A 253 35.24 45.51 -111.01
C LEU A 253 35.00 44.82 -112.36
N ALA A 254 34.35 43.66 -112.34
CA ALA A 254 33.99 42.92 -113.55
C ALA A 254 32.99 43.68 -114.43
N LEU A 255 32.01 44.35 -113.83
CA LEU A 255 31.07 45.23 -114.54
C LEU A 255 31.80 46.40 -115.21
N ASN A 256 32.70 47.08 -114.49
CA ASN A 256 33.51 48.17 -115.04
C ASN A 256 34.40 47.67 -116.19
N ALA A 257 34.99 46.47 -116.05
CA ALA A 257 35.78 45.84 -117.10
C ALA A 257 34.94 45.47 -118.33
N ALA A 258 33.72 44.96 -118.14
CA ALA A 258 32.78 44.66 -119.24
C ALA A 258 32.33 45.92 -119.99
N ILE A 259 32.08 47.03 -119.26
CA ILE A 259 31.76 48.34 -119.86
C ILE A 259 32.93 48.83 -120.72
N GLU A 260 34.17 48.78 -120.20
CA GLU A 260 35.34 49.26 -120.95
C GLU A 260 35.69 48.34 -122.13
N ALA A 261 35.47 47.03 -121.99
CA ALA A 261 35.60 46.07 -123.09
C ALA A 261 34.57 46.32 -124.21
N ALA A 262 33.32 46.67 -123.87
CA ALA A 262 32.31 47.09 -124.84
C ALA A 262 32.68 48.41 -125.53
N ARG A 263 33.33 49.33 -124.81
CA ARG A 263 33.81 50.62 -125.31
C ARG A 263 34.96 50.48 -126.32
N ALA A 264 35.79 49.44 -126.19
CA ALA A 264 36.89 49.11 -127.09
C ALA A 264 36.47 48.39 -128.40
N GLY A 265 35.18 48.08 -128.58
CA GLY A 265 34.65 47.47 -129.81
C GLY A 265 35.22 46.08 -130.11
N GLU A 266 35.60 45.81 -131.37
CA GLU A 266 36.13 44.50 -131.81
C GLU A 266 37.44 44.11 -131.10
N ALA A 267 38.25 45.06 -130.63
CA ALA A 267 39.50 44.80 -129.91
C ALA A 267 39.29 44.32 -128.45
N GLY A 268 38.13 44.62 -127.85
CA GLY A 268 37.79 44.28 -126.47
C GLY A 268 37.06 42.94 -126.31
N ARG A 269 36.77 42.24 -127.40
CA ARG A 269 35.84 41.10 -127.43
C ARG A 269 36.28 39.91 -126.57
N GLY A 270 37.58 39.61 -126.53
CA GLY A 270 38.13 38.57 -125.63
C GLY A 270 38.12 38.97 -124.15
N PHE A 271 38.34 40.25 -123.85
CA PHE A 271 38.27 40.80 -122.50
C PHE A 271 36.84 40.85 -121.96
N ALA A 272 35.85 41.13 -122.82
CA ALA A 272 34.44 41.13 -122.46
C ALA A 272 33.97 39.76 -121.97
N VAL A 273 34.40 38.68 -122.63
CA VAL A 273 34.06 37.29 -122.22
C VAL A 273 34.66 36.96 -120.85
N VAL A 274 35.91 37.34 -120.60
CA VAL A 274 36.55 37.13 -119.28
C VAL A 274 35.86 37.97 -118.20
N ALA A 275 35.50 39.22 -118.50
CA ALA A 275 34.79 40.09 -117.56
C ALA A 275 33.39 39.54 -117.21
N ASP A 276 32.64 39.02 -118.19
CA ASP A 276 31.34 38.38 -117.94
C ASP A 276 31.47 37.06 -117.16
N GLU A 277 32.53 36.28 -117.39
CA GLU A 277 32.80 35.04 -116.63
C GLU A 277 33.17 35.37 -115.17
N VAL A 278 34.01 36.39 -114.93
CA VAL A 278 34.34 36.88 -113.58
C VAL A 278 33.10 37.43 -112.89
N ARG A 279 32.25 38.20 -113.59
CA ARG A 279 30.98 38.71 -113.07
C ARG A 279 30.07 37.56 -112.64
N THR A 280 29.93 36.55 -113.50
CA THR A 280 29.12 35.36 -113.22
C THR A 280 29.67 34.57 -112.03
N LEU A 281 30.99 34.46 -111.90
CA LEU A 281 31.64 33.81 -110.76
C LEU A 281 31.42 34.60 -109.46
N SER A 282 31.52 35.92 -109.47
CA SER A 282 31.22 36.78 -108.32
C SER A 282 29.75 36.68 -107.88
N VAL A 283 28.80 36.60 -108.82
CA VAL A 283 27.40 36.35 -108.46
C VAL A 283 27.23 34.98 -107.80
N LYS A 284 27.85 33.92 -108.34
CA LYS A 284 27.83 32.58 -107.72
C LYS A 284 28.47 32.54 -106.33
N VAL A 285 29.57 33.27 -106.12
CA VAL A 285 30.24 33.38 -104.81
C VAL A 285 29.36 34.12 -103.81
N SER A 286 28.69 35.20 -104.22
CA SER A 286 27.73 35.94 -103.37
C SER A 286 26.55 35.05 -102.98
N ASP A 287 25.95 34.34 -103.95
CA ASP A 287 24.85 33.39 -103.69
C ASP A 287 25.27 32.26 -102.74
N ALA A 288 26.46 31.68 -102.92
CA ALA A 288 26.98 30.66 -102.03
C ALA A 288 27.25 31.21 -100.62
N THR A 289 27.80 32.42 -100.52
CA THR A 289 28.05 33.09 -99.23
C THR A 289 26.75 33.35 -98.48
N ARG A 290 25.70 33.76 -99.20
CA ARG A 290 24.36 33.96 -98.64
C ARG A 290 23.74 32.65 -98.14
N GLN A 291 23.86 31.56 -98.90
CA GLN A 291 23.41 30.24 -98.44
C GLN A 291 24.16 29.78 -97.18
N ILE A 292 25.47 29.98 -97.10
CA ILE A 292 26.24 29.65 -95.88
C ILE A 292 25.83 30.56 -94.72
N SER A 293 25.56 31.85 -94.96
CA SER A 293 25.06 32.78 -93.94
C SER A 293 23.72 32.31 -93.37
N ASP A 294 22.82 31.82 -94.23
CA ASP A 294 21.54 31.23 -93.80
C ASP A 294 21.74 29.96 -92.95
N PHE A 295 22.69 29.08 -93.30
CA PHE A 295 23.04 27.94 -92.46
C PHE A 295 23.63 28.36 -91.11
N ILE A 296 24.46 29.40 -91.06
CA ILE A 296 25.01 29.94 -89.80
C ILE A 296 23.91 30.59 -88.95
N ASN A 297 22.90 31.23 -89.58
CA ASN A 297 21.72 31.73 -88.86
C ASN A 297 20.92 30.59 -88.21
N GLN A 298 20.69 29.50 -88.94
CA GLN A 298 20.02 28.32 -88.40
C GLN A 298 20.84 27.69 -87.27
N MET A 299 22.16 27.60 -87.43
CA MET A 299 23.07 27.09 -86.40
C MET A 299 23.04 27.94 -85.14
N ASP A 300 23.08 29.27 -85.26
CA ASP A 300 23.00 30.19 -84.12
C ASP A 300 21.66 30.05 -83.36
N SER A 301 20.55 29.89 -84.09
CA SER A 301 19.25 29.59 -83.48
C SER A 301 19.26 28.26 -82.70
N LEU A 302 19.83 27.20 -83.28
CA LEU A 302 19.94 25.89 -82.63
C LEU A 302 20.85 25.94 -81.39
N VAL A 303 21.97 26.65 -81.47
CA VAL A 303 22.89 26.88 -80.34
C VAL A 303 22.17 27.66 -79.23
N GLY A 304 21.42 28.71 -79.57
CA GLY A 304 20.64 29.48 -78.61
C GLY A 304 19.54 28.65 -77.92
N GLN A 305 18.85 27.78 -78.68
CA GLN A 305 17.87 26.86 -78.10
C GLN A 305 18.55 25.83 -77.18
N THR A 306 19.64 25.21 -77.64
CA THR A 306 20.38 24.21 -76.85
C THR A 306 20.96 24.81 -75.56
N ASN A 307 21.39 26.08 -75.59
CA ASN A 307 21.83 26.77 -74.38
C ASN A 307 20.69 26.95 -73.36
N LYS A 308 19.49 27.36 -73.81
CA LYS A 308 18.32 27.47 -72.92
C LYS A 308 17.93 26.13 -72.31
N GLU A 309 17.95 25.07 -73.11
CA GLU A 309 17.69 23.70 -72.62
C GLU A 309 18.77 23.26 -71.61
N SER A 310 20.04 23.60 -71.84
CA SER A 310 21.13 23.34 -70.89
C SER A 310 20.96 24.11 -69.57
N GLU A 311 20.54 25.37 -69.61
CA GLU A 311 20.26 26.18 -68.40
C GLU A 311 19.10 25.59 -67.60
N GLN A 312 18.04 25.12 -68.27
CA GLN A 312 16.92 24.42 -67.64
C GLN A 312 17.37 23.11 -66.99
N LEU A 313 18.17 22.29 -67.69
CA LEU A 313 18.72 21.05 -67.13
C LEU A 313 19.61 21.31 -65.91
N MET A 314 20.40 22.38 -65.93
CA MET A 314 21.21 22.78 -64.77
C MET A 314 20.32 23.16 -63.57
N SER A 315 19.23 23.90 -63.82
CA SER A 315 18.26 24.23 -62.78
C SER A 315 17.61 22.98 -62.18
N TYR A 316 17.21 22.01 -63.02
CA TYR A 316 16.68 20.73 -62.54
C TYR A 316 17.69 19.91 -61.76
N SER A 317 18.96 19.88 -62.19
CA SER A 317 20.04 19.21 -61.46
C SER A 317 20.24 19.80 -60.06
N ASN A 318 20.28 21.13 -59.95
CA ASN A 318 20.41 21.82 -58.66
C ASN A 318 19.20 21.56 -57.75
N HIS A 319 17.98 21.55 -58.31
CA HIS A 319 16.78 21.27 -57.53
C HIS A 319 16.73 19.81 -57.05
N ALA A 320 17.17 18.86 -57.89
CA ALA A 320 17.32 17.46 -57.52
C ALA A 320 18.35 17.30 -56.38
N GLU A 321 19.50 17.97 -56.45
CA GLU A 321 20.52 17.94 -55.40
C GLU A 321 19.97 18.43 -54.05
N ASP A 322 19.27 19.58 -54.03
CA ASP A 322 18.64 20.12 -52.81
C ASP A 322 17.59 19.16 -52.23
N THR A 323 16.74 18.58 -53.08
CA THR A 323 15.68 17.66 -52.66
C THR A 323 16.25 16.36 -52.08
N ILE A 324 17.26 15.79 -52.73
CA ILE A 324 17.94 14.56 -52.26
C ILE A 324 18.68 14.86 -50.95
N SER A 325 19.36 16.01 -50.84
CA SER A 325 20.05 16.43 -49.62
C SER A 325 19.10 16.55 -48.42
N LYS A 326 17.95 17.21 -48.60
CA LYS A 326 16.89 17.30 -47.58
C LYS A 326 16.36 15.92 -47.18
N THR A 327 16.15 15.05 -48.17
CA THR A 327 15.67 13.68 -47.94
C THR A 327 16.71 12.88 -47.14
N SER A 328 17.99 12.95 -47.52
CA SER A 328 19.10 12.32 -46.82
C SER A 328 19.16 12.76 -45.36
N HIS A 329 19.02 14.06 -45.09
CA HIS A 329 18.96 14.57 -43.71
C HIS A 329 17.78 13.99 -42.92
N GLY A 330 16.61 13.86 -43.54
CA GLY A 330 15.44 13.21 -42.95
C GLY A 330 15.68 11.75 -42.58
N PHE A 331 16.40 10.99 -43.41
CA PHE A 331 16.79 9.61 -43.10
C PHE A 331 17.80 9.55 -41.93
N THR A 332 18.77 10.45 -41.86
CA THR A 332 19.69 10.53 -40.73
C THR A 332 18.96 10.81 -39.42
N GLN A 333 17.96 11.70 -39.43
CA GLN A 333 17.14 11.94 -38.25
C GLN A 333 16.34 10.70 -37.83
N ARG A 334 15.73 9.99 -38.79
CA ARG A 334 15.02 8.72 -38.54
C ARG A 334 15.94 7.66 -37.94
N LEU A 335 17.21 7.60 -38.34
CA LEU A 335 18.20 6.70 -37.76
C LEU A 335 18.36 6.96 -36.25
N ILE A 336 18.54 8.23 -35.87
CA ILE A 336 18.66 8.66 -34.47
C ILE A 336 17.40 8.31 -33.68
N GLU A 337 16.21 8.56 -34.25
CA GLU A 337 14.93 8.24 -33.62
C GLU A 337 14.78 6.73 -33.36
N PHE A 338 15.18 5.88 -34.31
CA PHE A 338 15.13 4.43 -34.11
C PHE A 338 16.17 3.90 -33.13
N GLU A 339 17.38 4.49 -33.06
CA GLU A 339 18.36 4.18 -32.02
C GLU A 339 17.84 4.55 -30.62
N GLN A 340 17.17 5.70 -30.49
CA GLN A 340 16.52 6.11 -29.25
C GLN A 340 15.39 5.15 -28.85
N ASN A 341 14.56 4.72 -29.81
CA ASN A 341 13.53 3.70 -29.56
C ASN A 341 14.15 2.41 -29.03
N GLN A 342 15.29 1.97 -29.56
CA GLN A 342 15.97 0.77 -29.09
C GLN A 342 16.41 0.90 -27.62
N GLN A 343 16.93 2.06 -27.22
CA GLN A 343 17.26 2.34 -25.82
C GLN A 343 16.04 2.34 -24.91
N GLN A 344 14.92 2.92 -25.37
CA GLN A 344 13.66 2.92 -24.61
C GLN A 344 13.10 1.51 -24.42
N LEU A 345 13.18 0.66 -25.44
CA LEU A 345 12.76 -0.75 -25.34
C LEU A 345 13.59 -1.51 -24.29
N GLN A 346 14.91 -1.28 -24.22
CA GLN A 346 15.75 -1.88 -23.16
C GLN A 346 15.37 -1.41 -21.76
N GLN A 347 14.98 -0.13 -21.61
CA GLN A 347 14.47 0.39 -20.34
C GLN A 347 13.15 -0.26 -19.94
N ILE A 348 12.25 -0.52 -20.90
CA ILE A 348 11.00 -1.25 -20.66
C ILE A 348 11.29 -2.66 -20.15
N VAL A 349 12.18 -3.41 -20.80
CA VAL A 349 12.58 -4.77 -20.34
C VAL A 349 13.14 -4.72 -18.92
N SER A 350 14.01 -3.75 -18.62
CA SER A 350 14.58 -3.59 -17.29
C SER A 350 13.52 -3.28 -16.22
N ALA A 351 12.54 -2.43 -16.56
CA ALA A 351 11.42 -2.12 -15.68
C ALA A 351 10.51 -3.33 -15.44
N VAL A 352 10.30 -4.17 -16.46
CA VAL A 352 9.53 -5.41 -16.33
C VAL A 352 10.23 -6.38 -15.36
N HIS A 353 11.54 -6.58 -15.45
CA HIS A 353 12.26 -7.42 -14.49
C HIS A 353 12.14 -6.95 -13.05
N LEU A 354 12.16 -5.62 -12.81
CA LEU A 354 11.92 -5.08 -11.47
C LEU A 354 10.49 -5.36 -10.99
N LEU A 355 9.50 -5.29 -11.89
CA LEU A 355 8.12 -5.63 -11.58
C LEU A 355 7.95 -7.13 -11.28
N GLU A 356 8.65 -8.01 -12.00
CA GLU A 356 8.68 -9.46 -11.71
C GLU A 356 9.23 -9.74 -10.30
N GLU A 357 10.33 -9.09 -9.91
CA GLU A 357 10.89 -9.21 -8.56
C GLU A 357 9.89 -8.75 -7.51
N THR A 358 9.27 -7.59 -7.72
CA THR A 358 8.24 -7.04 -6.82
C THR A 358 7.03 -7.97 -6.73
N GLN A 359 6.66 -8.63 -7.83
CA GLN A 359 5.54 -9.54 -7.85
C GLN A 359 5.83 -10.86 -7.12
N ASN A 360 7.06 -11.37 -7.23
CA ASN A 360 7.52 -12.50 -6.41
C ASN A 360 7.48 -12.18 -4.90
N GLN A 361 7.90 -10.97 -4.50
CA GLN A 361 7.80 -10.52 -3.11
C GLN A 361 6.34 -10.41 -2.64
N THR A 362 5.46 -9.93 -3.51
CA THR A 362 4.01 -9.86 -3.24
C THR A 362 3.44 -11.26 -3.04
N HIS A 363 3.83 -12.24 -3.87
CA HIS A 363 3.41 -13.62 -3.73
C HIS A 363 3.79 -14.20 -2.37
N GLN A 364 5.06 -14.06 -1.98
CA GLN A 364 5.56 -14.50 -0.67
C GLN A 364 4.82 -13.83 0.50
N SER A 365 4.53 -12.52 0.37
CA SER A 365 3.79 -11.78 1.40
C SER A 365 2.36 -12.30 1.55
N VAL A 366 1.71 -12.65 0.45
CA VAL A 366 0.34 -13.21 0.47
C VAL A 366 0.34 -14.61 1.08
N GLU A 367 1.33 -15.46 0.76
CA GLU A 367 1.49 -16.77 1.42
C GLU A 367 1.63 -16.63 2.94
N GLN A 368 2.45 -15.69 3.40
CA GLN A 368 2.60 -15.39 4.83
C GLN A 368 1.28 -14.92 5.46
N ILE A 369 0.49 -14.08 4.77
CA ILE A 369 -0.82 -13.64 5.26
C ILE A 369 -1.77 -14.83 5.40
N VAL A 370 -1.78 -15.77 4.44
CA VAL A 370 -2.60 -16.98 4.51
C VAL A 370 -2.18 -17.85 5.69
N GLU A 371 -0.88 -18.05 5.89
CA GLU A 371 -0.35 -18.80 7.03
C GLU A 371 -0.75 -18.15 8.38
N LEU A 372 -0.56 -16.84 8.51
CA LEU A 372 -0.96 -16.08 9.70
C LEU A 372 -2.47 -16.14 9.93
N GLY A 373 -3.28 -16.10 8.86
CA GLY A 373 -4.73 -16.28 8.94
C GLY A 373 -5.09 -17.67 9.49
N SER A 374 -4.42 -18.72 9.03
CA SER A 374 -4.61 -20.08 9.55
C SER A 374 -4.19 -20.21 11.03
N GLN A 375 -3.07 -19.60 11.40
CA GLN A 375 -2.62 -19.58 12.81
C GLN A 375 -3.59 -18.81 13.70
N ALA A 376 -4.11 -17.66 13.22
CA ALA A 376 -5.10 -16.88 13.94
C ALA A 376 -6.38 -17.69 14.17
N LYS A 377 -6.86 -18.43 13.17
CA LYS A 377 -8.01 -19.33 13.31
C LYS A 377 -7.78 -20.39 14.39
N ALA A 378 -6.62 -21.04 14.39
CA ALA A 378 -6.28 -22.03 15.41
C ALA A 378 -6.24 -21.42 16.83
N GLN A 379 -5.71 -20.20 16.98
CA GLN A 379 -5.72 -19.50 18.27
C GLN A 379 -7.13 -19.11 18.72
N ILE A 380 -7.99 -18.71 17.78
CA ILE A 380 -9.40 -18.40 18.08
C ILE A 380 -10.13 -19.64 18.58
N ASP A 381 -9.92 -20.81 17.97
CA ASP A 381 -10.53 -22.06 18.40
C ASP A 381 -10.10 -22.43 19.83
N ILE A 382 -8.82 -22.24 20.17
CA ILE A 382 -8.30 -22.43 21.54
C ILE A 382 -8.94 -21.43 22.52
N ALA A 383 -8.97 -20.14 22.16
CA ALA A 383 -9.55 -19.10 23.01
C ALA A 383 -11.05 -19.34 23.27
N LEU A 384 -11.80 -19.82 22.27
CA LEU A 384 -13.20 -20.21 22.42
C LEU A 384 -13.37 -21.37 23.40
N ALA A 385 -12.50 -22.39 23.34
CA ALA A 385 -12.52 -23.50 24.29
C ALA A 385 -12.21 -23.03 25.73
N ASP A 386 -11.21 -22.16 25.90
CA ASP A 386 -10.85 -21.58 27.20
C ASP A 386 -11.98 -20.72 27.77
N CYS A 387 -12.65 -19.91 26.94
CA CYS A 387 -13.82 -19.13 27.35
C CYS A 387 -14.98 -20.02 27.79
N GLN A 388 -15.26 -21.12 27.08
CA GLN A 388 -16.29 -22.08 27.48
C GLN A 388 -15.97 -22.72 28.83
N GLN A 389 -14.72 -23.13 29.04
CA GLN A 389 -14.29 -23.69 30.32
C GLN A 389 -14.41 -22.65 31.44
N SER A 390 -13.92 -21.42 31.22
CA SER A 390 -13.98 -20.33 32.19
C SER A 390 -15.43 -19.96 32.53
N GLN A 391 -16.34 -20.00 31.55
CA GLN A 391 -17.78 -19.80 31.77
C GLN A 391 -18.36 -20.90 32.66
N GLN A 392 -18.07 -22.17 32.40
CA GLN A 392 -18.53 -23.29 33.23
C GLN A 392 -18.04 -23.17 34.68
N LEU A 393 -16.76 -22.83 34.90
CA LEU A 393 -16.23 -22.61 36.25
C LEU A 393 -16.91 -21.43 36.96
N SER A 394 -17.19 -20.35 36.22
CA SER A 394 -17.88 -19.18 36.75
C SER A 394 -19.31 -19.51 37.16
N GLU A 395 -20.03 -20.26 36.33
CA GLU A 395 -21.39 -20.74 36.62
C GLU A 395 -21.42 -21.72 37.80
N GLN A 396 -20.46 -22.63 37.90
CA GLN A 396 -20.31 -23.53 39.05
C GLN A 396 -20.06 -22.75 40.35
N THR A 397 -19.19 -21.75 40.30
CA THR A 397 -18.90 -20.88 41.45
C THR A 397 -20.15 -20.11 41.88
N GLN A 398 -20.88 -19.52 40.92
CA GLN A 398 -22.16 -18.86 41.21
C GLN A 398 -23.16 -19.82 41.85
N HIS A 399 -23.32 -21.03 41.30
CA HIS A 399 -24.24 -22.03 41.83
C HIS A 399 -23.88 -22.46 43.27
N GLN A 400 -22.59 -22.67 43.56
CA GLN A 400 -22.12 -23.03 44.91
C GLN A 400 -22.30 -21.90 45.93
N LEU A 401 -22.19 -20.65 45.48
CA LEU A 401 -22.28 -19.46 46.32
C LEU A 401 -23.71 -18.94 46.48
N LYS A 402 -24.62 -19.26 45.56
CA LYS A 402 -26.04 -18.82 45.57
C LYS A 402 -26.79 -19.16 46.86
N ARG A 403 -26.34 -20.15 47.63
CA ARG A 403 -26.94 -20.51 48.92
C ARG A 403 -26.50 -19.60 50.09
N PHE A 404 -25.42 -18.83 49.92
CA PHE A 404 -24.81 -18.00 50.95
C PHE A 404 -25.06 -16.50 50.76
N VAL A 405 -25.59 -16.11 49.60
CA VAL A 405 -25.95 -14.75 49.18
C VAL A 405 -27.45 -14.72 48.99
#